data_AF-A0A1Z3HGI6-F1
#
_entry.id   AF-A0A1Z3HGI6-F1
#
_cell.length_a   1.000
_cell.length_b   1.000
_cell.length_c   1.000
_cell.angle_alpha   90.00
_cell.angle_beta   90.00
_cell.angle_gamma   90.00
#
_symmetry.space_group_name_H-M   'P 1'
#
loop_
_entity.id
_entity.type
_entity.pdbx_description
1 polymer ?
#
loop_
_entity_poly.entity_id
_entity_poly.type
_entity_poly.pdbx_seq_one_letter_code
_entity_poly.pdbx_strand_id
1 'polypeptide(L)'
;MNAAGQDERSLIMETSLVHYVEKTDLINKTEIEKVILLASYYQRNGQNDFEFTIESVCNWFETLGLHKPNKSRLKQKISKSRSFVKGKTKNSYRIHASEIQAIYKKYPFLEEPSEEILSTDTILPAPLYENTRGYIESLSKQINASYENNIFDGCAVLMRRLLEICLIHSYEHQGIDSEIKDSQGNYEVLSKIVSNALNNSKLSLSRNTKTCLEDFRAIGNYSAHKIYYNARKTDIKKVVLEYRATIEELLYKSGIRT
;
A
#
# COMPACT_ATOMS: atom_id res chain seq x y z
N MET A 1 -15.34 -27.67 8.83
CA MET A 1 -13.92 -27.51 9.23
C MET A 1 -13.24 -26.87 8.04
N ASN A 2 -13.20 -25.53 8.00
CA ASN A 2 -13.07 -24.77 6.76
C ASN A 2 -11.64 -24.75 6.24
N ALA A 3 -11.48 -25.26 5.02
CA ALA A 3 -10.33 -25.07 4.14
C ALA A 3 -10.36 -23.68 3.48
N ALA A 4 -10.49 -22.63 4.31
CA ALA A 4 -10.55 -21.23 3.87
C ALA A 4 -9.53 -20.36 4.64
N GLY A 5 -8.51 -20.97 5.24
CA GLY A 5 -7.53 -20.31 6.10
C GLY A 5 -6.09 -20.39 5.61
N GLN A 6 -5.85 -20.80 4.36
CA GLN A 6 -4.49 -20.96 3.80
C GLN A 6 -4.15 -19.99 2.66
N ASP A 7 -5.10 -19.17 2.19
CA ASP A 7 -4.90 -18.32 1.01
C ASP A 7 -4.63 -16.83 1.31
N GLU A 8 -4.72 -16.38 2.57
CA GLU A 8 -4.55 -14.96 2.92
C GLU A 8 -3.21 -14.62 3.59
N ARG A 9 -2.29 -15.59 3.76
CA ARG A 9 -0.95 -15.36 4.35
C ARG A 9 0.19 -15.26 3.34
N SER A 10 -0.11 -15.08 2.05
CA SER A 10 0.90 -14.95 0.98
C SER A 10 1.03 -13.52 0.42
N LEU A 11 0.45 -12.51 1.08
CA LEU A 11 0.44 -11.13 0.58
C LEU A 11 1.56 -10.27 1.18
N ILE A 12 2.77 -10.81 1.29
CA ILE A 12 3.95 -10.04 1.70
C ILE A 12 5.05 -10.31 0.68
N MET A 13 5.44 -9.25 -0.05
CA MET A 13 6.45 -9.16 -1.12
C MET A 13 5.98 -9.21 -2.59
N GLU A 14 4.87 -8.57 -2.95
CA GLU A 14 4.60 -8.28 -4.37
C GLU A 14 5.40 -7.07 -4.86
N THR A 15 6.66 -7.29 -5.24
CA THR A 15 7.25 -6.41 -6.26
C THR A 15 6.56 -6.75 -7.58
N SER A 16 5.96 -5.78 -8.28
CA SER A 16 5.38 -6.05 -9.60
C SER A 16 6.45 -6.64 -10.55
N LEU A 17 6.06 -7.58 -11.42
CA LEU A 17 7.00 -8.21 -12.36
C LEU A 17 7.74 -7.16 -13.21
N VAL A 18 7.06 -6.07 -13.55
CA VAL A 18 7.64 -4.93 -14.29
C VAL A 18 8.78 -4.29 -13.50
N HIS A 19 8.55 -3.96 -12.22
CA HIS A 19 9.58 -3.36 -11.37
C HIS A 19 10.76 -4.32 -11.14
N TYR A 20 10.47 -5.62 -10.98
CA TYR A 20 11.51 -6.63 -10.84
C TYR A 20 12.40 -6.72 -12.09
N VAL A 21 11.78 -6.72 -13.28
CA VAL A 21 12.48 -6.75 -14.57
C VAL A 21 13.40 -5.53 -14.73
N GLU A 22 12.91 -4.35 -14.36
CA GLU A 22 13.69 -3.11 -14.40
C GLU A 22 14.89 -3.15 -13.44
N LYS A 23 14.64 -3.45 -12.15
CA LYS A 23 15.68 -3.44 -11.11
C LYS A 23 16.76 -4.51 -11.29
N THR A 24 16.43 -5.63 -11.92
CA THR A 24 17.39 -6.70 -12.20
C THR A 24 18.06 -6.57 -13.58
N ASP A 25 17.68 -5.55 -14.37
CA ASP A 25 18.14 -5.37 -15.75
C ASP A 25 17.94 -6.66 -16.59
N LEU A 26 16.79 -7.31 -16.38
CA LEU A 26 16.52 -8.67 -16.86
C LEU A 26 16.60 -8.77 -18.39
N ILE A 27 16.09 -7.75 -19.09
CA ILE A 27 16.00 -7.70 -20.55
C ILE A 27 17.38 -7.86 -21.20
N ASN A 28 18.43 -7.35 -20.57
CA ASN A 28 19.80 -7.38 -21.12
C ASN A 28 20.61 -8.62 -20.70
N LYS A 29 20.06 -9.51 -19.87
CA LYS A 29 20.76 -10.73 -19.43
C LYS A 29 20.78 -11.84 -20.48
N THR A 30 21.66 -12.82 -20.32
CA THR A 30 21.62 -14.02 -21.16
C THR A 30 20.32 -14.81 -20.97
N GLU A 31 19.97 -15.68 -21.92
CA GLU A 31 18.76 -16.51 -21.83
C GLU A 31 18.68 -17.30 -20.52
N ILE A 32 19.80 -17.87 -20.04
CA ILE A 32 19.80 -18.65 -18.80
C ILE A 32 19.69 -17.76 -17.56
N GLU A 33 20.36 -16.62 -17.53
CA GLU A 33 20.22 -15.66 -16.44
C GLU A 33 18.79 -15.12 -16.35
N LYS A 34 18.13 -14.84 -17.48
CA LYS A 34 16.70 -14.50 -17.51
C LYS A 34 15.85 -15.58 -16.86
N VAL A 35 16.10 -16.86 -17.17
CA VAL A 35 15.37 -17.97 -16.55
C VAL A 35 15.62 -18.05 -15.05
N ILE A 36 16.86 -17.87 -14.61
CA ILE A 36 17.22 -17.86 -13.18
C ILE A 36 16.48 -16.73 -12.46
N LEU A 37 16.51 -15.51 -13.00
CA LEU A 37 15.85 -14.35 -12.39
C LEU A 37 14.31 -14.48 -12.38
N LEU A 38 13.70 -15.01 -13.44
CA LEU A 38 12.25 -15.22 -13.47
C LEU A 38 11.83 -16.34 -12.53
N ALA A 39 12.55 -17.46 -12.51
CA ALA A 39 12.23 -18.53 -11.59
C ALA A 39 12.44 -18.11 -10.13
N SER A 40 13.38 -17.21 -9.80
CA SER A 40 13.53 -16.68 -8.44
C SER A 40 12.39 -15.72 -8.08
N TYR A 41 11.94 -14.90 -9.02
CA TYR A 41 10.75 -14.05 -8.85
C TYR A 41 9.51 -14.88 -8.54
N TYR A 42 9.21 -15.89 -9.37
CA TYR A 42 8.03 -16.74 -9.17
C TYR A 42 8.16 -17.68 -7.96
N GLN A 43 9.39 -18.05 -7.57
CA GLN A 43 9.63 -18.79 -6.32
C GLN A 43 9.35 -17.92 -5.09
N ARG A 44 9.75 -16.64 -5.11
CA ARG A 44 9.49 -15.68 -4.03
C ARG A 44 7.98 -15.44 -3.87
N ASN A 45 7.27 -15.30 -4.99
CA ASN A 45 5.84 -15.00 -5.00
C ASN A 45 4.96 -16.27 -4.98
N GLY A 46 5.57 -17.45 -4.95
CA GLY A 46 4.92 -18.74 -4.91
C GLY A 46 5.08 -19.42 -3.55
N GLN A 47 4.50 -20.62 -3.41
CA GLN A 47 4.69 -21.43 -2.20
C GLN A 47 6.11 -22.04 -2.13
N ASN A 48 6.51 -22.49 -0.92
CA ASN A 48 7.83 -23.09 -0.60
C ASN A 48 8.27 -24.27 -1.49
N ASP A 49 7.40 -24.80 -2.33
CA ASP A 49 7.64 -25.93 -3.26
C ASP A 49 7.52 -25.52 -4.74
N PHE A 50 7.77 -24.24 -5.08
CA PHE A 50 7.68 -23.76 -6.45
C PHE A 50 8.58 -24.57 -7.42
N GLU A 51 7.96 -25.11 -8.46
CA GLU A 51 8.64 -25.78 -9.57
C GLU A 51 8.12 -25.23 -10.90
N PHE A 52 8.97 -25.27 -11.93
CA PHE A 52 8.60 -24.77 -13.25
C PHE A 52 8.95 -25.77 -14.35
N THR A 53 8.26 -25.65 -15.48
CA THR A 53 8.53 -26.44 -16.68
C THR A 53 9.13 -25.57 -17.78
N ILE A 54 9.60 -26.20 -18.86
CA ILE A 54 10.02 -25.48 -20.07
C ILE A 54 8.85 -24.67 -20.66
N GLU A 55 7.61 -25.15 -20.50
CA GLU A 55 6.42 -24.40 -20.94
C GLU A 55 6.22 -23.14 -20.10
N SER A 56 6.39 -23.24 -18.78
CA SER A 56 6.31 -22.11 -17.85
C SER A 56 7.27 -21.00 -18.29
N VAL A 57 8.52 -21.36 -18.59
CA VAL A 57 9.53 -20.39 -19.05
C VAL A 57 9.12 -19.74 -20.38
N CYS A 58 8.60 -20.52 -21.33
CA CYS A 58 8.14 -19.99 -22.60
C CYS A 58 7.03 -18.96 -22.41
N ASN A 59 6.08 -19.25 -21.52
CA ASN A 59 4.98 -18.35 -21.20
C ASN A 59 5.48 -17.07 -20.53
N TRP A 60 6.43 -17.16 -19.58
CA TRP A 60 7.00 -15.95 -18.95
C TRP A 60 7.67 -15.02 -19.96
N PHE A 61 8.41 -15.59 -20.91
CA PHE A 61 9.03 -14.80 -21.97
C PHE A 61 7.97 -14.12 -22.84
N GLU A 62 6.92 -14.84 -23.21
CA GLU A 62 5.81 -14.32 -24.01
C GLU A 62 5.04 -13.20 -23.28
N THR A 63 4.75 -13.38 -21.98
CA THR A 63 4.12 -12.35 -21.12
C THR A 63 4.96 -11.07 -21.05
N LEU A 64 6.28 -11.19 -21.09
CA LEU A 64 7.22 -10.07 -21.07
C LEU A 64 7.50 -9.49 -22.47
N GLY A 65 6.86 -9.99 -23.53
CA GLY A 65 7.14 -9.57 -24.91
C GLY A 65 8.51 -9.99 -25.43
N LEU A 66 9.17 -10.97 -24.80
CA LEU A 66 10.47 -11.49 -25.20
C LEU A 66 10.32 -12.60 -26.25
N HIS A 67 11.37 -12.78 -27.07
CA HIS A 67 11.41 -13.89 -28.04
C HIS A 67 11.30 -15.26 -27.34
N LYS A 68 10.31 -16.05 -27.78
CA LYS A 68 10.04 -17.38 -27.24
C LYS A 68 11.26 -18.30 -27.38
N PRO A 69 11.77 -18.91 -26.29
CA PRO A 69 12.92 -19.81 -26.35
C PRO A 69 12.64 -21.09 -27.16
N ASN A 70 13.68 -21.65 -27.78
CA ASN A 70 13.60 -22.99 -28.36
C ASN A 70 13.54 -24.04 -27.24
N LYS A 71 12.43 -24.78 -27.13
CA LYS A 71 12.16 -25.73 -26.04
C LYS A 71 13.25 -26.79 -25.86
N SER A 72 13.73 -27.39 -26.95
CA SER A 72 14.74 -28.46 -26.90
C SER A 72 16.10 -27.90 -26.44
N ARG A 73 16.53 -26.80 -27.05
CA ARG A 73 17.78 -26.11 -26.70
C ARG A 73 17.78 -25.62 -25.25
N LEU A 74 16.67 -25.04 -24.80
CA LEU A 74 16.50 -24.57 -23.43
C LEU A 74 16.54 -25.73 -22.44
N LYS A 75 15.80 -26.81 -22.71
CA LYS A 75 15.81 -28.03 -21.88
C LYS A 75 17.23 -28.57 -21.70
N GLN A 76 18.00 -28.63 -22.79
CA GLN A 76 19.40 -29.09 -22.74
C GLN A 76 20.26 -28.15 -21.87
N LYS A 77 20.16 -26.83 -22.04
CA LYS A 77 20.92 -25.87 -21.24
C LYS A 77 20.58 -25.94 -19.75
N ILE A 78 19.30 -26.00 -19.40
CA ILE A 78 18.84 -26.13 -18.01
C ILE A 78 19.36 -27.43 -17.40
N SER A 79 19.25 -28.55 -18.13
CA SER A 79 19.69 -29.86 -17.62
C SER A 79 21.20 -29.97 -17.37
N LYS A 80 22.02 -29.16 -18.05
CA LYS A 80 23.48 -29.13 -17.91
C LYS A 80 23.96 -28.09 -16.90
N SER A 81 23.10 -27.16 -16.48
CA SER A 81 23.47 -26.09 -15.56
C SER A 81 23.39 -26.55 -14.11
N ARG A 82 24.34 -26.11 -13.28
CA ARG A 82 24.35 -26.35 -11.82
C ARG A 82 23.37 -25.44 -11.07
N SER A 83 22.87 -24.40 -11.72
CA SER A 83 21.91 -23.44 -11.15
C SER A 83 20.51 -24.04 -11.00
N PHE A 84 20.25 -25.24 -11.55
CA PHE A 84 18.95 -25.89 -11.49
C PHE A 84 19.05 -27.32 -10.94
N VAL A 85 18.00 -27.74 -10.25
CA VAL A 85 17.78 -29.12 -9.83
C VAL A 85 16.48 -29.65 -10.43
N LYS A 86 16.33 -30.98 -10.51
CA LYS A 86 15.05 -31.58 -10.89
C LYS A 86 14.00 -31.30 -9.81
N GLY A 87 12.78 -31.00 -10.25
CA GLY A 87 11.63 -30.96 -9.36
C GLY A 87 11.10 -32.36 -9.02
N LYS A 88 10.11 -32.39 -8.13
CA LYS A 88 9.32 -33.56 -7.73
C LYS A 88 8.39 -34.00 -8.87
N THR A 89 7.89 -33.05 -9.66
CA THR A 89 7.02 -33.35 -10.80
C THR A 89 7.81 -33.76 -12.05
N LYS A 90 7.20 -34.59 -12.92
CA LYS A 90 7.84 -35.01 -14.16
C LYS A 90 8.14 -33.80 -15.06
N ASN A 91 9.38 -33.72 -15.55
CA ASN A 91 9.87 -32.62 -16.38
C ASN A 91 9.81 -31.22 -15.74
N SER A 92 9.75 -31.13 -14.41
CA SER A 92 9.89 -29.87 -13.70
C SER A 92 11.31 -29.64 -13.18
N TYR A 93 11.60 -28.38 -12.90
CA TYR A 93 12.88 -27.89 -12.41
C TYR A 93 12.65 -26.93 -11.25
N ARG A 94 13.68 -26.78 -10.41
CA ARG A 94 13.77 -25.76 -9.35
C ARG A 94 15.12 -25.08 -9.45
N ILE A 95 15.25 -23.86 -8.94
CA ILE A 95 16.56 -23.23 -8.80
C ILE A 95 17.30 -23.89 -7.63
N HIS A 96 18.61 -24.10 -7.80
CA HIS A 96 19.46 -24.60 -6.72
C HIS A 96 19.60 -23.55 -5.61
N ALA A 97 19.56 -23.97 -4.34
CA ALA A 97 19.58 -23.04 -3.20
C ALA A 97 20.79 -22.07 -3.19
N SER A 98 21.97 -22.53 -3.63
CA SER A 98 23.15 -21.66 -3.74
C SER A 98 22.98 -20.54 -4.76
N GLU A 99 22.20 -20.77 -5.82
CA GLU A 99 21.92 -19.77 -6.83
C GLU A 99 20.93 -18.73 -6.28
N ILE A 100 19.92 -19.16 -5.51
CA ILE A 100 19.03 -18.24 -4.79
C ILE A 100 19.82 -17.34 -3.84
N GLN A 101 20.73 -17.91 -3.06
CA GLN A 101 21.61 -17.12 -2.18
C GLN A 101 22.49 -16.13 -2.97
N ALA A 102 23.02 -16.55 -4.13
CA ALA A 102 23.80 -15.67 -4.99
C ALA A 102 22.96 -14.51 -5.56
N ILE A 103 21.70 -14.77 -5.91
CA ILE A 103 20.76 -13.74 -6.39
C ILE A 103 20.49 -12.72 -5.28
N TYR A 104 20.14 -13.15 -4.06
CA TYR A 104 19.87 -12.22 -2.96
C TYR A 104 21.10 -11.42 -2.54
N LYS A 105 22.29 -12.04 -2.57
CA LYS A 105 23.54 -11.30 -2.39
C LYS A 105 23.79 -10.26 -3.48
N LYS A 106 23.41 -10.57 -4.73
CA LYS A 106 23.58 -9.67 -5.87
C LYS A 106 22.52 -8.56 -5.95
N TYR A 107 21.32 -8.84 -5.46
CA TYR A 107 20.16 -7.94 -5.48
C TYR A 107 19.53 -7.85 -4.06
N PRO A 108 20.17 -7.15 -3.11
CA PRO A 108 19.69 -7.09 -1.72
C PRO A 108 18.28 -6.52 -1.55
N PHE A 109 17.83 -5.65 -2.46
CA PHE A 109 16.45 -5.13 -2.49
C PHE A 109 15.38 -6.22 -2.67
N LEU A 110 15.77 -7.44 -3.05
CA LEU A 110 14.87 -8.60 -3.10
C LEU A 110 14.56 -9.18 -1.72
N GLU A 111 15.37 -8.88 -0.70
CA GLU A 111 15.11 -9.25 0.70
C GLU A 111 14.39 -8.14 1.47
N GLU A 112 14.50 -6.89 1.02
CA GLU A 112 13.82 -5.77 1.68
C GLU A 112 12.30 -5.85 1.44
N PRO A 113 11.47 -5.91 2.50
CA PRO A 113 10.03 -5.74 2.34
C PRO A 113 9.78 -4.32 1.81
N SER A 114 9.02 -4.22 0.73
CA SER A 114 8.63 -2.93 0.19
C SER A 114 7.88 -2.12 1.25
N GLU A 115 8.28 -0.86 1.45
CA GLU A 115 7.50 0.10 2.25
C GLU A 115 6.34 0.72 1.44
N GLU A 116 6.17 0.30 0.18
CA GLU A 116 5.08 0.76 -0.68
C GLU A 116 3.72 0.33 -0.13
N ILE A 117 2.81 1.30 -0.03
CA ILE A 117 1.45 1.09 0.44
C ILE A 117 0.55 0.88 -0.78
N LEU A 118 0.05 -0.35 -0.93
CA LEU A 118 -0.89 -0.72 -1.99
C LEU A 118 -2.32 -0.48 -1.52
N SER A 119 -3.10 0.24 -2.32
CA SER A 119 -4.54 0.44 -2.09
C SER A 119 -5.32 0.69 -3.37
N THR A 120 -6.62 0.42 -3.36
CA THR A 120 -7.57 0.68 -4.45
C THR A 120 -8.33 2.01 -4.30
N ASP A 121 -7.87 2.87 -3.39
CA ASP A 121 -8.42 4.20 -3.14
C ASP A 121 -9.90 4.25 -2.72
N THR A 122 -10.33 3.27 -1.90
CA THR A 122 -11.74 3.12 -1.53
C THR A 122 -12.33 4.31 -0.75
N ILE A 123 -11.55 4.97 0.11
CA ILE A 123 -12.02 6.08 0.95
C ILE A 123 -11.67 7.43 0.33
N LEU A 124 -10.38 7.63 0.03
CA LEU A 124 -9.85 8.85 -0.56
C LEU A 124 -9.31 8.54 -1.95
N PRO A 125 -9.83 9.15 -3.03
CA PRO A 125 -9.33 8.93 -4.39
C PRO A 125 -7.93 9.54 -4.56
N ALA A 126 -6.99 8.85 -5.23
CA ALA A 126 -5.64 9.35 -5.53
C ALA A 126 -5.59 10.81 -6.04
N PRO A 127 -6.42 11.23 -7.01
CA PRO A 127 -6.45 12.63 -7.47
C PRO A 127 -6.66 13.68 -6.39
N LEU A 128 -7.22 13.30 -5.22
CA LEU A 128 -7.43 14.22 -4.11
C LEU A 128 -6.16 14.51 -3.33
N TYR A 129 -5.24 13.54 -3.21
CA TYR A 129 -4.06 13.67 -2.35
C TYR A 129 -2.72 13.59 -3.08
N GLU A 130 -2.65 13.02 -4.29
CA GLU A 130 -1.40 12.93 -5.05
C GLU A 130 -0.85 14.28 -5.49
N ASN A 131 0.48 14.40 -5.50
CA ASN A 131 1.22 15.64 -5.78
C ASN A 131 0.91 16.74 -4.76
N THR A 132 0.68 16.36 -3.50
CA THR A 132 0.53 17.29 -2.38
C THR A 132 1.74 17.19 -1.45
N ARG A 133 1.52 17.14 -0.13
CA ARG A 133 2.59 16.96 0.85
C ARG A 133 2.76 15.47 1.13
N GLY A 134 4.01 14.99 1.18
CA GLY A 134 4.29 13.55 1.30
C GLY A 134 3.63 12.84 2.49
N TYR A 135 3.44 13.54 3.62
CA TYR A 135 2.72 12.96 4.77
C TYR A 135 1.20 12.89 4.57
N ILE A 136 0.60 13.78 3.77
CA ILE A 136 -0.83 13.72 3.40
C ILE A 136 -1.04 12.55 2.45
N GLU A 137 -0.16 12.40 1.46
CA GLU A 137 -0.17 11.25 0.55
C GLU A 137 -0.02 9.94 1.30
N SER A 138 0.98 9.84 2.17
CA SER A 138 1.23 8.64 2.97
C SER A 138 0.03 8.30 3.86
N LEU A 139 -0.54 9.28 4.57
CA LEU A 139 -1.74 9.08 5.39
C LEU A 139 -2.94 8.63 4.56
N SER A 140 -3.17 9.23 3.40
CA SER A 140 -4.31 8.89 2.54
C SER A 140 -4.20 7.45 2.03
N LYS A 141 -3.01 7.03 1.58
CA LYS A 141 -2.72 5.64 1.22
C LYS A 141 -2.91 4.68 2.40
N GLN A 142 -2.42 5.03 3.60
CA GLN A 142 -2.60 4.23 4.81
C GLN A 142 -4.08 4.09 5.20
N ILE A 143 -4.89 5.13 5.06
CA ILE A 143 -6.34 5.10 5.32
C ILE A 143 -7.01 4.10 4.37
N ASN A 144 -6.74 4.21 3.07
CA ASN A 144 -7.31 3.30 2.07
C ASN A 144 -6.89 1.85 2.34
N ALA A 145 -5.58 1.59 2.51
CA ALA A 145 -5.06 0.26 2.77
C ALA A 145 -5.61 -0.34 4.07
N SER A 146 -5.74 0.45 5.14
CA SER A 146 -6.30 -0.02 6.42
C SER A 146 -7.75 -0.44 6.27
N TYR A 147 -8.55 0.31 5.53
CA TYR A 147 -9.94 -0.04 5.26
C TYR A 147 -10.08 -1.31 4.42
N GLU A 148 -9.27 -1.42 3.37
CA GLU A 148 -9.30 -2.53 2.42
C GLU A 148 -8.83 -3.85 3.05
N ASN A 149 -7.91 -3.78 4.01
CA ASN A 149 -7.36 -4.92 4.75
C ASN A 149 -8.07 -5.18 6.10
N ASN A 150 -9.27 -4.65 6.29
CA ASN A 150 -10.11 -4.87 7.48
C ASN A 150 -9.52 -4.37 8.83
N ILE A 151 -8.58 -3.42 8.79
CA ILE A 151 -7.98 -2.77 9.97
C ILE A 151 -8.79 -1.53 10.34
N PHE A 152 -10.04 -1.73 10.77
CA PHE A 152 -11.02 -0.63 10.88
C PHE A 152 -10.74 0.37 12.01
N ASP A 153 -10.26 -0.08 13.17
CA ASP A 153 -9.85 0.84 14.25
C ASP A 153 -8.66 1.70 13.81
N GLY A 154 -7.66 1.08 13.16
CA GLY A 154 -6.52 1.78 12.57
C GLY A 154 -6.96 2.78 11.50
N CYS A 155 -7.88 2.38 10.62
CA CYS A 155 -8.49 3.25 9.62
C CYS A 155 -9.14 4.48 10.28
N ALA A 156 -9.99 4.30 11.29
CA ALA A 156 -10.64 5.40 12.00
C ALA A 156 -9.64 6.36 12.66
N VAL A 157 -8.58 5.84 13.28
CA VAL A 157 -7.53 6.65 13.91
C VAL A 157 -6.75 7.44 12.87
N LEU A 158 -6.40 6.83 11.74
CA LEU A 158 -5.72 7.51 10.64
C LEU A 158 -6.60 8.59 9.98
N MET A 159 -7.89 8.32 9.83
CA MET A 159 -8.86 9.30 9.33
C MET A 159 -8.97 10.51 10.27
N ARG A 160 -9.04 10.27 11.58
CA ARG A 160 -9.00 11.35 12.58
C ARG A 160 -7.71 12.17 12.49
N ARG A 161 -6.56 11.51 12.34
CA ARG A 161 -5.25 12.18 12.21
C ARG A 161 -5.16 13.06 10.96
N LEU A 162 -5.60 12.56 9.80
CA LEU A 162 -5.58 13.35 8.57
C LEU A 162 -6.51 14.57 8.66
N LEU A 163 -7.71 14.39 9.22
CA LEU A 163 -8.66 15.49 9.45
C LEU A 163 -8.07 16.59 10.34
N GLU A 164 -7.38 16.22 11.42
CA GLU A 164 -6.70 17.18 12.31
C GLU A 164 -5.61 17.98 11.57
N ILE A 165 -4.77 17.30 10.79
CA ILE A 165 -3.72 17.92 9.98
C ILE A 165 -4.31 18.91 8.97
N CYS A 166 -5.37 18.51 8.26
CA CYS A 166 -6.02 19.37 7.27
C CYS A 166 -6.70 20.59 7.90
N LEU A 167 -7.28 20.44 9.11
CA LEU A 167 -7.78 21.56 9.89
C LEU A 167 -6.65 22.53 10.23
N ILE A 168 -5.56 22.03 10.83
CA ILE A 168 -4.40 22.87 11.19
C ILE A 168 -3.90 23.68 9.98
N HIS A 169 -3.70 23.04 8.83
CA HIS A 169 -3.27 23.75 7.63
C HIS A 169 -4.29 24.76 7.11
N SER A 170 -5.59 24.50 7.28
CA SER A 170 -6.63 25.48 6.92
C SER A 170 -6.55 26.73 7.80
N TYR A 171 -6.28 26.57 9.09
CA TYR A 171 -6.08 27.68 10.01
C TYR A 171 -4.79 28.46 9.73
N GLU A 172 -3.69 27.76 9.48
CA GLU A 172 -2.39 28.36 9.12
C GLU A 172 -2.51 29.18 7.83
N HIS A 173 -3.09 28.59 6.79
CA HIS A 173 -3.24 29.25 5.48
C HIS A 173 -4.08 30.53 5.56
N GLN A 174 -5.07 30.55 6.46
CA GLN A 174 -5.93 31.72 6.67
C GLN A 174 -5.39 32.69 7.72
N GLY A 175 -4.25 32.40 8.36
CA GLY A 175 -3.66 33.23 9.40
C GLY A 175 -4.58 33.41 10.62
N ILE A 176 -5.20 32.31 11.07
CA ILE A 176 -6.05 32.25 12.28
C ILE A 176 -5.61 31.15 13.25
N ASP A 177 -4.46 30.53 13.02
CA ASP A 177 -3.92 29.43 13.82
C ASP A 177 -3.68 29.78 15.30
N SER A 178 -3.51 31.07 15.63
CA SER A 178 -3.46 31.53 17.02
C SER A 178 -4.71 31.17 17.82
N GLU A 179 -5.86 30.99 17.19
CA GLU A 179 -7.11 30.61 17.85
C GLU A 179 -7.15 29.14 18.30
N ILE A 180 -6.26 28.31 17.77
CA ILE A 180 -6.19 26.86 18.06
C ILE A 180 -4.86 26.46 18.71
N LYS A 181 -4.12 27.44 19.24
CA LYS A 181 -2.88 27.24 19.98
C LYS A 181 -3.08 27.56 21.46
N ASP A 182 -2.35 26.83 22.31
CA ASP A 182 -2.25 27.13 23.73
C ASP A 182 -1.33 28.34 24.00
N SER A 183 -1.20 28.72 25.28
CA SER A 183 -0.34 29.84 25.68
C SER A 183 1.16 29.61 25.45
N GLN A 184 1.58 28.37 25.18
CA GLN A 184 2.95 27.99 24.86
C GLN A 184 3.19 27.94 23.34
N GLY A 185 2.15 28.16 22.52
CA GLY A 185 2.22 28.12 21.07
C GLY A 185 2.05 26.72 20.47
N ASN A 186 1.70 25.71 21.26
CA ASN A 186 1.43 24.35 20.77
C ASN A 186 -0.02 24.26 20.28
N TYR A 187 -0.28 23.43 19.27
CA TYR A 187 -1.64 23.16 18.83
C TYR A 187 -2.44 22.44 19.92
N GLU A 188 -3.65 22.93 20.16
CA GLU A 188 -4.59 22.33 21.08
C GLU A 188 -5.06 20.95 20.61
N VAL A 189 -5.58 20.14 21.53
CA VAL A 189 -6.13 18.82 21.17
C VAL A 189 -7.30 18.94 20.17
N LEU A 190 -7.46 17.96 19.28
CA LEU A 190 -8.50 17.97 18.24
C LEU A 190 -9.91 18.36 18.72
N SER A 191 -10.33 17.98 19.93
CA SER A 191 -11.64 18.37 20.45
C SER A 191 -11.81 19.89 20.59
N LYS A 192 -10.78 20.61 21.01
CA LYS A 192 -10.78 22.07 21.08
C LYS A 192 -10.70 22.70 19.69
N ILE A 193 -9.87 22.15 18.80
CA ILE A 193 -9.78 22.60 17.40
C ILE A 193 -11.16 22.51 16.73
N VAL A 194 -11.83 21.35 16.82
CA VAL A 194 -13.17 21.15 16.26
C VAL A 194 -14.18 22.13 16.87
N SER A 195 -14.14 22.34 18.19
CA SER A 195 -15.05 23.29 18.87
C SER A 195 -14.94 24.72 18.33
N ASN A 196 -13.70 25.18 18.05
CA ASN A 196 -13.48 26.46 17.39
C ASN A 196 -13.97 26.41 15.92
N ALA A 197 -13.58 25.39 15.16
CA ALA A 197 -13.88 25.24 13.73
C ALA A 197 -15.38 25.26 13.42
N LEU A 198 -16.21 24.69 14.29
CA LEU A 198 -17.67 24.70 14.16
C LEU A 198 -18.26 26.12 14.13
N ASN A 199 -17.61 27.07 14.81
CA ASN A 199 -18.12 28.43 15.02
C ASN A 199 -17.27 29.51 14.34
N ASN A 200 -16.12 29.15 13.76
CA ASN A 200 -15.21 30.10 13.15
C ASN A 200 -15.74 30.63 11.80
N SER A 201 -16.06 31.92 11.76
CA SER A 201 -16.64 32.59 10.59
C SER A 201 -15.63 32.83 9.48
N LYS A 202 -14.33 32.90 9.79
CA LYS A 202 -13.26 33.06 8.81
C LYS A 202 -12.94 31.73 8.11
N LEU A 203 -12.82 30.65 8.90
CA LEU A 203 -12.70 29.29 8.37
C LEU A 203 -13.93 28.93 7.52
N SER A 204 -15.13 29.29 7.97
CA SER A 204 -16.39 29.17 7.22
C SER A 204 -16.61 27.78 6.59
N LEU A 205 -16.65 26.75 7.44
CA LEU A 205 -16.89 25.37 6.99
C LEU A 205 -18.33 25.16 6.53
N SER A 206 -18.52 24.33 5.50
CA SER A 206 -19.83 23.90 5.07
C SER A 206 -20.58 23.15 6.18
N ARG A 207 -21.92 23.17 6.11
CA ARG A 207 -22.77 22.48 7.12
C ARG A 207 -22.44 21.00 7.24
N ASN A 208 -22.22 20.32 6.11
CA ASN A 208 -21.90 18.89 6.09
C ASN A 208 -20.56 18.61 6.73
N THR A 209 -19.54 19.44 6.45
CA THR A 209 -18.23 19.33 7.09
C THR A 209 -18.33 19.51 8.60
N LYS A 210 -19.11 20.49 9.08
CA LYS A 210 -19.34 20.68 10.52
C LYS A 210 -19.93 19.43 11.19
N THR A 211 -20.91 18.78 10.56
CA THR A 211 -21.47 17.52 11.06
C THR A 211 -20.42 16.40 11.08
N CYS A 212 -19.64 16.27 10.00
CA CYS A 212 -18.61 15.24 9.86
C CYS A 212 -17.49 15.35 10.90
N LEU A 213 -17.11 16.57 11.29
CA LEU A 213 -16.07 16.79 12.32
C LEU A 213 -16.42 16.09 13.65
N GLU A 214 -17.68 16.15 14.08
CA GLU A 214 -18.12 15.50 15.33
C GLU A 214 -18.14 13.98 15.20
N ASP A 215 -18.59 13.46 14.07
CA ASP A 215 -18.67 12.01 13.83
C ASP A 215 -17.28 11.36 13.86
N PHE A 216 -16.29 11.95 13.19
CA PHE A 216 -14.93 11.40 13.17
C PHE A 216 -14.14 11.65 14.45
N ARG A 217 -14.43 12.75 15.14
CA ARG A 217 -13.96 12.93 16.51
C ARG A 217 -14.46 11.79 17.39
N ALA A 218 -15.73 11.40 17.29
CA ALA A 218 -16.32 10.33 18.09
C ALA A 218 -15.80 8.93 17.69
N ILE A 219 -15.89 8.55 16.41
CA ILE A 219 -15.48 7.21 15.93
C ILE A 219 -13.97 7.00 16.15
N GLY A 220 -13.14 8.00 15.82
CA GLY A 220 -11.70 7.91 16.07
C GLY A 220 -11.36 7.83 17.55
N ASN A 221 -12.10 8.54 18.42
CA ASN A 221 -11.91 8.45 19.88
C ASN A 221 -12.34 7.10 20.45
N TYR A 222 -13.43 6.52 19.95
CA TYR A 222 -13.85 5.18 20.35
C TYR A 222 -12.82 4.13 19.93
N SER A 223 -12.36 4.18 18.68
CA SER A 223 -11.36 3.26 18.12
C SER A 223 -10.01 3.34 18.85
N ALA A 224 -9.64 4.53 19.37
CA ALA A 224 -8.38 4.72 20.08
C ALA A 224 -8.42 4.36 21.57
N HIS A 225 -9.57 4.51 22.24
CA HIS A 225 -9.60 4.55 23.72
C HIS A 225 -10.67 3.67 24.39
N LYS A 226 -11.71 3.21 23.68
CA LYS A 226 -12.76 2.41 24.31
C LYS A 226 -12.36 0.93 24.35
N ILE A 227 -12.18 0.39 25.55
CA ILE A 227 -11.77 -1.00 25.81
C ILE A 227 -12.70 -2.03 25.15
N TYR A 228 -14.02 -1.79 25.16
CA TYR A 228 -15.03 -2.72 24.65
C TYR A 228 -15.62 -2.29 23.30
N TYR A 229 -14.83 -1.57 22.49
CA TYR A 229 -15.23 -1.11 21.16
C TYR A 229 -14.16 -1.48 20.14
N ASN A 230 -14.61 -2.07 19.04
CA ASN A 230 -13.82 -2.20 17.81
C ASN A 230 -14.69 -1.69 16.66
N ALA A 231 -14.14 -0.79 15.87
CA ALA A 231 -14.79 -0.30 14.66
C ALA A 231 -15.05 -1.46 13.70
N ARG A 232 -16.18 -1.40 13.00
CA ARG A 232 -16.53 -2.36 11.95
C ARG A 232 -16.54 -1.66 10.59
N LYS A 233 -16.45 -2.45 9.52
CA LYS A 233 -16.59 -1.96 8.14
C LYS A 233 -17.82 -1.06 7.95
N THR A 234 -18.94 -1.44 8.55
CA THR A 234 -20.21 -0.70 8.47
C THR A 234 -20.15 0.65 9.15
N ASP A 235 -19.33 0.81 10.20
CA ASP A 235 -19.21 2.08 10.92
C ASP A 235 -18.47 3.09 10.05
N ILE A 236 -17.38 2.68 9.39
CA ILE A 236 -16.64 3.51 8.44
C ILE A 236 -17.46 3.78 7.16
N LYS A 237 -18.16 2.77 6.62
CA LYS A 237 -18.98 2.93 5.40
C LYS A 237 -20.05 4.01 5.54
N LYS A 238 -20.64 4.18 6.72
CA LYS A 238 -21.71 5.15 6.97
C LYS A 238 -21.26 6.60 6.85
N VAL A 239 -19.97 6.86 6.97
CA VAL A 239 -19.41 8.22 7.08
C VAL A 239 -18.40 8.53 5.97
N VAL A 240 -18.14 7.58 5.08
CA VAL A 240 -17.03 7.65 4.11
C VAL A 240 -17.21 8.78 3.09
N LEU A 241 -18.45 9.03 2.65
CA LEU A 241 -18.76 10.04 1.64
C LEU A 241 -18.56 11.44 2.21
N GLU A 242 -19.12 11.67 3.40
CA GLU A 242 -19.03 12.91 4.16
C GLU A 242 -17.57 13.19 4.55
N TYR A 243 -16.83 12.15 4.93
CA TYR A 243 -15.39 12.26 5.20
C TYR A 243 -14.61 12.73 3.99
N ARG A 244 -14.80 12.07 2.84
CA ARG A 244 -14.12 12.44 1.59
C ARG A 244 -14.39 13.90 1.24
N ALA A 245 -15.66 14.31 1.28
CA ALA A 245 -16.06 15.69 0.99
C ALA A 245 -15.44 16.69 1.99
N THR A 246 -15.35 16.31 3.27
CA THR A 246 -14.72 17.12 4.32
C THR A 246 -13.23 17.29 4.08
N ILE A 247 -12.50 16.20 3.79
CA ILE A 247 -11.07 16.27 3.47
C ILE A 247 -10.83 17.13 2.24
N GLU A 248 -11.66 16.99 1.21
CA GLU A 248 -11.58 17.81 0.01
C GLU A 248 -11.77 19.29 0.29
N GLU A 249 -12.83 19.68 1.02
CA GLU A 249 -13.04 21.07 1.44
C GLU A 249 -11.84 21.63 2.22
N LEU A 250 -11.31 20.86 3.17
CA LEU A 250 -10.16 21.30 3.97
C LEU A 250 -8.86 21.40 3.14
N LEU A 251 -8.67 20.55 2.13
CA LEU A 251 -7.52 20.66 1.23
C LEU A 251 -7.57 21.95 0.39
N TYR A 252 -8.75 22.39 -0.03
CA TYR A 252 -8.91 23.70 -0.68
C TYR A 252 -8.74 24.86 0.32
N LYS A 253 -9.33 24.76 1.53
CA LYS A 253 -9.21 25.81 2.56
C LYS A 253 -7.79 25.97 3.11
N SER A 254 -6.96 24.96 3.00
CA SER A 254 -5.54 24.99 3.35
C SER A 254 -4.63 25.48 2.22
N GLY A 255 -5.18 25.76 1.03
CA GLY A 255 -4.40 26.17 -0.14
C GLY A 255 -3.48 25.07 -0.69
N ILE A 256 -3.68 23.81 -0.27
CA ILE A 256 -2.93 22.65 -0.78
C ILE A 256 -3.51 22.22 -2.13
N ARG A 257 -4.83 22.31 -2.28
CA ARG A 257 -5.54 22.22 -3.55
C ARG A 257 -6.03 23.60 -3.97
N THR A 258 -6.06 23.83 -5.28
CA THR A 258 -6.42 25.10 -5.92
C THR A 258 -7.45 24.89 -7.00
#